data_AF-A0A7J8NP62-F1
#
_entry.id   AF-A0A7J8NP62-F1
#
_cell.length_a   1.000
_cell.length_b   1.000
_cell.length_c   1.000
_cell.angle_alpha   90.00
_cell.angle_beta   90.00
_cell.angle_gamma   90.00
#
_symmetry.space_group_name_H-M   'P 1'
#
loop_
_entity.id
_entity.type
_entity.pdbx_description
1 polymer ?
#
loop_
_entity_poly.entity_id
_entity_poly.type
_entity_poly.pdbx_seq_one_letter_code
_entity_poly.pdbx_strand_id
1 'polypeptide(L)'
;MFQTNRTTCALFAGTWVRDDTYPLYQYSNCPVIDAEFNCQMSGRPDSGYLKYRWQPLNCQLRRFDGLVFLSKMRGKTVMFVGDSLGRNQFESLICMILAANPQTQTQMNRAMPLSTFKFL
;
A
#
# COMPACT_ATOMS: atom_id res chain seq x y z
N MET A 1 10.94 -23.35 15.23
CA MET A 1 10.15 -22.56 16.20
C MET A 1 10.86 -21.23 16.38
N PHE A 2 10.32 -20.13 15.85
CA PHE A 2 10.96 -18.82 15.98
C PHE A 2 10.82 -18.34 17.42
N GLN A 3 11.91 -18.32 18.18
CA GLN A 3 11.96 -17.72 19.51
C GLN A 3 11.99 -16.20 19.33
N THR A 4 10.84 -15.54 19.53
CA THR A 4 10.78 -14.09 19.65
C THR A 4 10.75 -13.71 21.12
N ASN A 5 11.60 -12.77 21.51
CA ASN A 5 11.55 -12.19 22.84
C ASN A 5 10.17 -11.52 23.00
N ARG A 6 9.34 -11.96 23.96
CA ARG A 6 7.92 -11.59 24.07
C ARG A 6 7.67 -10.08 24.33
N THR A 7 8.72 -9.31 24.54
CA THR A 7 8.68 -7.88 24.88
C THR A 7 8.76 -6.95 23.66
N THR A 8 9.23 -7.42 22.50
CA THR A 8 9.37 -6.59 21.29
C THR A 8 8.43 -7.03 20.17
N CYS A 9 7.87 -6.05 19.46
CA CYS A 9 7.00 -6.27 18.31
C CYS A 9 7.79 -6.94 17.18
N ALA A 10 7.46 -8.20 16.87
CA ALA A 10 8.18 -8.97 15.87
C ALA A 10 7.56 -8.74 14.48
N LEU A 11 7.82 -7.57 13.88
CA LEU A 11 7.13 -7.07 12.68
C LEU A 11 7.07 -8.08 11.50
N PHE A 12 8.13 -8.87 11.30
CA PHE A 12 8.26 -9.79 10.17
C PHE A 12 7.95 -11.25 10.51
N ALA A 13 7.55 -11.55 11.75
CA ALA A 13 7.14 -12.88 12.19
C ALA A 13 5.69 -12.82 12.65
N GLY A 14 4.80 -13.65 12.09
CA GLY A 14 3.36 -13.50 12.29
C GLY A 14 2.56 -14.41 11.39
N THR A 15 1.28 -14.08 11.25
CA THR A 15 0.33 -14.84 10.42
C THR A 15 -0.54 -13.90 9.60
N TRP A 16 -0.97 -14.35 8.43
CA TRP A 16 -2.05 -13.69 7.70
C TRP A 16 -3.38 -14.00 8.36
N VAL A 17 -4.16 -12.97 8.65
CA VAL A 17 -5.50 -13.09 9.23
C VAL A 17 -6.51 -12.44 8.29
N ARG A 18 -7.68 -13.05 8.19
CA ARG A 18 -8.79 -12.48 7.43
C ARG A 18 -9.33 -11.24 8.16
N ASP A 19 -9.58 -10.17 7.42
CA ASP A 19 -10.18 -8.93 7.88
C ASP A 19 -11.14 -8.41 6.80
N ASP A 20 -12.45 -8.44 7.09
CA ASP A 20 -13.47 -8.06 6.11
C ASP A 20 -13.49 -6.55 5.81
N THR A 21 -12.81 -5.73 6.62
CA THR A 21 -12.63 -4.29 6.37
C THR A 21 -11.57 -3.98 5.31
N TYR A 22 -10.80 -4.97 4.85
CA TYR A 22 -9.87 -4.83 3.72
C TYR A 22 -10.61 -4.98 2.36
N PRO A 23 -10.05 -4.52 1.23
CA PRO A 23 -8.73 -3.87 1.08
C PRO A 23 -8.72 -2.41 1.56
N LEU A 24 -7.53 -1.83 1.67
CA LEU A 24 -7.34 -0.41 2.03
C LEU A 24 -7.75 0.56 0.93
N TYR A 25 -7.84 0.08 -0.31
CA TYR A 25 -8.33 0.82 -1.48
C TYR A 25 -8.94 -0.16 -2.49
N GLN A 26 -9.84 0.33 -3.34
CA GLN A 26 -10.37 -0.46 -4.45
C GLN A 26 -9.40 -0.36 -5.63
N TYR A 27 -8.85 -1.49 -6.07
CA TYR A 27 -7.87 -1.55 -7.16
C TYR A 27 -8.41 -0.98 -8.46
N SER A 28 -9.68 -1.24 -8.78
CA SER A 28 -10.38 -0.73 -9.96
C SER A 28 -10.49 0.79 -10.01
N ASN A 29 -10.41 1.46 -8.85
CA ASN A 29 -10.67 2.90 -8.74
C ASN A 29 -9.38 3.71 -8.63
N CYS A 30 -8.21 3.06 -8.61
CA CYS A 30 -6.94 3.77 -8.53
C CYS A 30 -6.35 3.99 -9.93
N PRO A 31 -6.23 5.24 -10.42
CA PRO A 31 -5.75 5.53 -11.78
C PRO A 31 -4.24 5.34 -11.96
N VAL A 32 -3.53 5.00 -10.89
CA VAL A 32 -2.06 4.94 -10.83
C VAL A 32 -1.53 3.54 -11.08
N ILE A 33 -2.34 2.51 -10.82
CA ILE A 33 -1.95 1.11 -10.94
C ILE A 33 -1.75 0.76 -12.41
N ASP A 34 -0.56 0.27 -12.75
CA ASP A 34 -0.29 -0.26 -14.08
C ASP A 34 -1.12 -1.52 -14.37
N ALA A 35 -1.41 -1.77 -15.66
CA ALA A 35 -2.31 -2.83 -16.08
C ALA A 35 -1.85 -4.22 -15.61
N GLU A 36 -0.54 -4.45 -15.61
CA GLU A 36 0.14 -5.68 -15.20
C GLU A 36 -0.09 -6.01 -13.71
N PHE A 37 -0.46 -5.02 -12.89
CA PHE A 37 -0.71 -5.18 -11.46
C PHE A 37 -2.20 -5.22 -11.10
N ASN A 38 -3.10 -5.03 -12.07
CA ASN A 38 -4.55 -5.00 -11.84
C ASN A 38 -5.21 -6.34 -12.18
N CYS A 39 -5.13 -7.31 -11.26
CA CYS A 39 -5.64 -8.66 -11.49
C CYS A 39 -7.13 -8.74 -11.84
N GLN A 40 -7.95 -7.87 -11.25
CA GLN A 40 -9.40 -7.85 -11.51
C GLN A 40 -9.69 -7.38 -12.93
N MET A 41 -8.97 -6.34 -13.39
CA MET A 41 -9.04 -5.89 -14.78
C MET A 41 -8.56 -6.97 -15.76
N SER A 42 -7.59 -7.79 -15.34
CA SER A 42 -7.12 -8.96 -16.10
C SER A 42 -8.04 -10.19 -16.02
N GLY A 43 -9.23 -10.06 -15.42
CA GLY A 43 -10.26 -11.12 -15.43
C GLY A 43 -10.22 -12.10 -14.26
N ARG A 44 -9.45 -11.82 -13.19
CA ARG A 44 -9.49 -12.67 -11.98
C ARG A 44 -10.88 -12.59 -11.32
N PRO A 45 -11.60 -13.71 -11.14
CA PRO A 45 -12.99 -13.68 -10.68
C PRO A 45 -13.16 -13.63 -9.15
N ASP A 46 -12.17 -14.12 -8.40
CA ASP A 46 -12.21 -14.15 -6.93
C ASP A 46 -11.62 -12.87 -6.33
N SER A 47 -12.12 -12.46 -5.16
CA SER A 47 -11.64 -11.28 -4.41
C SER A 47 -11.18 -11.63 -2.98
N GLY A 48 -11.19 -12.91 -2.60
CA GLY A 48 -10.86 -13.35 -1.24
C GLY A 48 -9.42 -13.02 -0.82
N TYR A 49 -8.49 -12.97 -1.77
CA TYR A 49 -7.08 -12.60 -1.53
C TYR A 49 -6.93 -11.15 -1.01
N LEU A 50 -7.89 -10.27 -1.32
CA LEU A 50 -7.88 -8.88 -0.87
C LEU A 50 -8.26 -8.72 0.60
N LYS A 51 -8.77 -9.77 1.24
CA LYS A 51 -9.32 -9.73 2.60
C LYS A 51 -8.33 -10.15 3.68
N TYR A 52 -7.04 -10.18 3.37
CA TYR A 52 -6.01 -10.58 4.32
C TYR A 52 -5.17 -9.39 4.78
N ARG A 53 -4.91 -9.35 6.09
CA ARG A 53 -3.92 -8.46 6.70
C ARG A 53 -2.85 -9.24 7.43
N TRP A 54 -1.66 -8.68 7.48
CA TRP A 54 -0.56 -9.24 8.26
C TRP A 54 -0.76 -8.94 9.75
N GLN A 55 -0.63 -9.96 10.60
CA GLN A 55 -0.70 -9.85 12.06
C GLN A 55 0.65 -10.31 12.64
N PRO A 56 1.54 -9.39 13.03
CA PRO A 56 2.79 -9.73 13.68
C PRO A 56 2.57 -10.42 15.03
N LEU A 57 3.59 -11.15 15.48
CA LEU A 57 3.68 -11.66 16.85
C LEU A 57 3.97 -10.50 17.81
N ASN A 58 3.40 -10.60 19.01
CA ASN A 58 3.65 -9.70 20.15
C ASN A 58 3.17 -8.24 19.97
N CYS A 59 2.43 -7.91 18.90
CA CYS A 59 1.87 -6.57 18.70
C CYS A 59 0.72 -6.57 17.70
N GLN A 60 -0.12 -5.53 17.74
CA GLN A 60 -1.10 -5.25 16.70
C GLN A 60 -0.66 -4.03 15.90
N LEU A 61 -0.61 -4.17 14.57
CA LEU A 61 -0.36 -3.03 13.69
C LEU A 61 -1.59 -2.13 13.66
N ARG A 62 -1.36 -0.82 13.80
CA ARG A 62 -2.40 0.16 13.54
C ARG A 62 -2.74 0.13 12.06
N ARG A 63 -4.02 0.29 11.74
CA ARG A 63 -4.46 0.46 10.36
C ARG A 63 -3.78 1.68 9.75
N PHE A 64 -3.40 1.57 8.49
CA PHE A 64 -2.82 2.69 7.75
C PHE A 64 -3.86 3.83 7.63
N ASP A 65 -3.40 5.04 7.88
CA ASP A 65 -4.17 6.28 7.72
C ASP A 65 -3.42 7.18 6.73
N GLY A 66 -3.99 7.33 5.53
CA GLY A 66 -3.39 8.10 4.45
C GLY A 66 -3.32 9.60 4.73
N LEU A 67 -4.24 10.16 5.51
CA LEU A 67 -4.24 11.58 5.88
C LEU A 67 -3.12 11.87 6.89
N VAL A 68 -2.97 11.01 7.89
CA VAL A 68 -1.86 11.11 8.85
C VAL A 68 -0.52 10.92 8.15
N PHE A 69 -0.41 9.97 7.22
CA PHE A 69 0.79 9.78 6.41
C PHE A 69 1.12 11.06 5.62
N LEU A 70 0.17 11.60 4.84
CA LEU A 70 0.36 12.83 4.07
C LEU A 70 0.80 14.00 4.95
N SER A 71 0.16 14.17 6.11
CA SER A 71 0.51 15.23 7.06
C SER A 71 1.96 15.14 7.53
N LYS A 72 2.41 13.91 7.89
CA LYS A 72 3.80 13.66 8.31
C LYS A 72 4.81 13.81 7.17
N MET A 73 4.38 13.62 5.93
CA MET A 73 5.21 13.68 4.73
C MET A 73 5.17 15.04 4.03
N ARG A 74 4.48 16.03 4.60
CA ARG A 74 4.46 17.40 4.06
C ARG A 74 5.88 17.96 3.93
N GLY A 75 6.21 18.46 2.74
CA GLY A 75 7.52 19.02 2.42
C GLY A 75 8.65 17.97 2.31
N LYS A 76 8.32 16.67 2.29
CA LYS A 76 9.28 15.57 2.15
C LYS A 76 9.02 14.81 0.84
N THR A 77 10.06 14.13 0.37
CA THR A 77 10.01 13.26 -0.81
C THR A 77 10.34 11.84 -0.38
N VAL A 78 9.55 10.87 -0.86
CA VAL A 78 9.85 9.44 -0.76
C VAL A 78 10.21 8.94 -2.15
N MET A 79 11.30 8.20 -2.27
CA MET A 79 11.72 7.58 -3.52
C MET A 79 11.85 6.08 -3.33
N PHE A 80 11.21 5.32 -4.21
CA PHE A 80 11.41 3.88 -4.34
C PHE A 80 12.47 3.66 -5.42
N VAL A 81 13.53 2.93 -5.08
CA VAL A 81 14.64 2.61 -5.99
C VAL A 81 14.76 1.10 -6.07
N GLY A 82 14.69 0.56 -7.27
CA GLY A 82 14.74 -0.88 -7.49
C GLY A 82 14.15 -1.26 -8.83
N ASP A 83 13.48 -2.41 -8.84
CA ASP A 83 12.88 -3.01 -10.03
C ASP A 83 11.35 -2.83 -10.04
N SER A 84 10.67 -3.68 -10.80
CA SER A 84 9.21 -3.70 -10.91
C SER A 84 8.49 -3.96 -9.59
N LEU A 85 9.11 -4.64 -8.61
CA LEU A 85 8.51 -4.83 -7.28
C LEU A 85 8.51 -3.52 -6.49
N GLY A 86 9.58 -2.72 -6.60
CA GLY A 86 9.63 -1.38 -6.02
C GLY A 86 8.57 -0.44 -6.61
N ARG A 87 8.37 -0.53 -7.94
CA ARG A 87 7.29 0.20 -8.64
C ARG A 87 5.90 -0.24 -8.15
N ASN A 88 5.67 -1.54 -8.00
CA ASN A 88 4.40 -2.06 -7.47
C ASN A 88 4.09 -1.53 -6.06
N GLN A 89 5.09 -1.46 -5.17
CA GLN A 89 4.93 -0.90 -3.83
C GLN A 89 4.66 0.61 -3.86
N PHE A 90 5.34 1.36 -4.74
CA PHE A 90 5.11 2.79 -4.95
C PHE A 90 3.65 3.08 -5.35
N GLU A 91 3.12 2.34 -6.32
CA GLU A 91 1.73 2.49 -6.79
C GLU A 91 0.74 2.13 -5.68
N SER A 92 0.98 1.04 -4.95
CA SER A 92 0.16 0.64 -3.79
C SER A 92 0.07 1.74 -2.74
N LEU A 93 1.21 2.38 -2.38
CA LEU A 93 1.23 3.49 -1.42
C LEU A 93 0.40 4.67 -1.90
N ILE A 94 0.55 5.07 -3.16
CA ILE A 94 -0.21 6.18 -3.73
C ILE A 94 -1.71 5.89 -3.67
N CYS A 95 -2.13 4.68 -4.03
CA CYS A 95 -3.55 4.30 -4.01
C CYS A 95 -4.13 4.29 -2.59
N MET A 96 -3.37 3.83 -1.59
CA MET A 96 -3.79 3.91 -0.19
C MET A 96 -4.00 5.37 0.25
N ILE A 97 -3.16 6.29 -0.21
CA ILE A 97 -3.28 7.71 0.12
C ILE A 97 -4.46 8.36 -0.63
N LEU A 98 -4.61 8.10 -1.93
CA LEU A 98 -5.73 8.59 -2.74
C LEU A 98 -7.08 8.11 -2.19
N ALA A 99 -7.16 6.87 -1.72
CA ALA A 99 -8.38 6.35 -1.10
C ALA A 99 -8.75 7.10 0.20
N ALA A 100 -7.76 7.63 0.93
CA ALA A 100 -7.98 8.42 2.13
C ALA A 100 -8.36 9.89 1.82
N ASN A 101 -7.95 10.42 0.66
CA ASN A 101 -8.33 11.77 0.21
C ASN A 101 -8.58 11.83 -1.31
N PRO A 102 -9.74 11.36 -1.81
CA PRO A 102 -9.99 11.27 -3.25
C PRO A 102 -10.08 12.63 -3.96
N GLN A 103 -10.32 13.71 -3.22
CA GLN A 103 -10.45 15.07 -3.74
C GLN A 103 -9.12 15.82 -3.78
N THR A 104 -8.03 15.20 -3.31
CA THR A 104 -6.71 15.82 -3.34
C THR A 104 -6.28 16.05 -4.77
N GLN A 105 -5.79 17.25 -5.06
CA GLN A 105 -5.21 17.51 -6.37
C GLN A 105 -3.88 16.77 -6.47
N THR A 106 -3.62 16.16 -7.62
CA THR A 106 -2.40 15.37 -7.83
C THR A 106 -1.80 15.60 -9.21
N GLN A 107 -0.50 15.43 -9.32
CA GLN A 107 0.22 15.45 -10.58
C GLN A 107 1.04 14.17 -10.72
N MET A 108 0.91 13.49 -11.86
CA MET A 108 1.71 12.32 -12.20
C MET A 108 2.53 12.62 -13.44
N ASN A 109 3.83 12.41 -13.35
CA ASN A 109 4.74 12.44 -14.48
C ASN A 109 5.42 11.07 -14.60
N ARG A 110 5.09 10.33 -15.66
CA ARG A 110 5.71 9.04 -15.98
C ARG A 110 6.82 9.29 -17.00
N ALA A 111 8.06 9.16 -16.56
CA ALA A 111 9.23 9.16 -17.43
C ALA A 111 10.16 8.00 -17.06
N MET A 112 11.03 7.64 -18.00
CA MET A 112 12.18 6.77 -17.72
C MET A 112 13.43 7.63 -17.59
N PRO A 113 14.28 7.41 -16.56
CA PRO A 113 14.20 6.35 -15.55
C PRO A 113 13.32 6.70 -14.32
N LEU A 114 12.76 7.91 -14.25
CA LEU A 114 12.11 8.43 -13.05
C LEU A 114 10.62 8.75 -13.28
N SER A 115 9.74 8.10 -12.52
CA SER A 115 8.34 8.49 -12.40
C SER A 115 8.09 9.24 -11.09
N THR A 116 7.33 10.32 -11.15
CA THR A 116 7.03 11.20 -10.01
C THR A 116 5.53 11.32 -9.82
N PHE A 117 5.08 11.19 -8.57
CA PHE A 117 3.70 11.45 -8.17
C PHE A 117 3.70 12.50 -7.06
N LYS A 118 2.95 13.58 -7.24
CA LYS A 118 2.88 14.71 -6.31
C LYS A 118 1.45 14.92 -5.84
N PHE A 119 1.27 14.95 -4.54
CA PHE A 119 0.07 15.47 -3.89
C PHE A 119 0.23 16.99 -3.73
N LEU A 120 -0.73 17.75 -4.23
CA LEU A 120 -0.73 19.23 -4.23
C LEU A 120 -1.41 19.81 -3.00
#